data_AF-A0A1W1E889-F1
#
_entry.id   AF-A0A1W1E889-F1
#
_cell.length_a   1.000
_cell.length_b   1.000
_cell.length_c   1.000
_cell.angle_alpha   90.00
_cell.angle_beta   90.00
_cell.angle_gamma   90.00
#
_symmetry.space_group_name_H-M   'P 1'
#
loop_
_entity.id
_entity.type
_entity.pdbx_description
1 polymer ?
#
loop_
_entity_poly.entity_id
_entity_poly.type
_entity_poly.pdbx_seq_one_letter_code
_entity_poly.pdbx_strand_id
1 'polypeptide(L)'
;MKNDTFVYDAEELVLLDEVENAEWKDKPLSKKEKEMYAQSAAYTKSLQEKKQTTIRFAVSDLAIIKARAKEMGIGYQNLIQTLVHNYAHDKIKLGL
;
A
#
# COMPACT_ATOMS: atom_id res chain seq x y z
N MET A 1 -3.69 6.95 -38.70
CA MET A 1 -3.26 6.26 -37.47
C MET A 1 -1.90 6.80 -37.12
N LYS A 2 -1.73 7.39 -35.93
CA LYS A 2 -0.45 7.95 -35.51
C LYS A 2 0.51 6.79 -35.28
N ASN A 3 1.56 6.70 -36.08
CA ASN A 3 2.69 5.81 -35.81
C ASN A 3 3.52 6.46 -34.72
N ASP A 4 3.19 6.20 -33.46
CA ASP A 4 4.05 6.58 -32.36
C ASP A 4 5.34 5.77 -32.52
N THR A 5 6.41 6.45 -32.91
CA THR A 5 7.72 5.84 -33.08
C THR A 5 8.29 5.64 -31.68
N PHE A 6 8.08 4.45 -31.12
CA PHE A 6 8.65 4.09 -29.82
C PHE A 6 10.18 4.10 -29.95
N VAL A 7 10.83 5.00 -29.22
CA VAL A 7 12.29 5.01 -29.09
C VAL A 7 12.60 4.18 -27.85
N TYR A 8 13.04 2.95 -28.08
CA TYR A 8 13.44 2.03 -27.03
C TYR A 8 14.87 2.34 -26.59
N ASP A 9 15.12 2.24 -25.28
CA ASP A 9 16.49 2.22 -24.78
C ASP A 9 17.16 0.85 -25.02
N ALA A 10 18.44 0.76 -24.67
CA ALA A 10 19.22 -0.45 -24.94
C ALA A 10 18.73 -1.67 -24.13
N GLU A 11 18.17 -1.48 -22.93
CA GLU A 11 17.63 -2.59 -22.12
C GLU A 11 16.31 -3.08 -22.70
N GLU A 12 15.45 -2.16 -23.13
CA GLU A 12 14.17 -2.47 -23.77
C GLU A 12 14.32 -3.21 -25.10
N LEU A 13 15.31 -2.83 -25.92
CA LEU A 13 15.61 -3.52 -27.18
C LEU A 13 16.07 -4.96 -26.97
N VAL A 14 16.87 -5.21 -25.92
CA VAL A 14 17.31 -6.57 -25.57
C VAL A 14 16.13 -7.42 -25.11
N LEU A 15 15.28 -6.88 -24.24
CA LEU A 15 14.06 -7.59 -23.80
C LEU A 15 13.13 -7.90 -24.97
N LEU A 16 13.00 -6.99 -25.93
CA LEU A 16 12.18 -7.21 -27.12
C LEU A 16 12.73 -8.36 -27.96
N ASP A 17 14.04 -8.39 -28.21
CA ASP A 17 14.70 -9.47 -28.95
C ASP A 17 14.56 -10.82 -28.24
N GLU A 18 14.78 -10.89 -26.92
CA GLU A 18 14.62 -12.13 -26.15
C GLU A 18 13.17 -12.67 -26.18
N VAL A 19 12.17 -11.78 -26.17
CA VAL A 19 10.74 -12.12 -26.26
C VAL A 19 10.37 -12.57 -27.68
N GLU A 20 10.82 -11.85 -28.71
CA GLU A 20 10.58 -12.19 -30.12
C GLU A 20 11.23 -13.53 -30.50
N ASN A 21 12.41 -13.81 -29.94
CA ASN A 21 13.13 -15.08 -30.12
C ASN A 21 12.55 -16.21 -29.26
N ALA A 22 11.48 -15.96 -28.48
CA ALA A 22 10.83 -16.93 -27.60
C ALA A 22 11.81 -17.66 -26.65
N GLU A 23 12.86 -16.96 -26.20
CA GLU A 23 13.88 -17.54 -25.32
C GLU A 23 13.34 -17.80 -23.90
N TRP A 24 12.30 -17.06 -23.53
CA TRP A 24 11.62 -17.14 -22.26
C TRP A 24 10.74 -18.39 -22.25
N LYS A 25 11.18 -19.41 -21.52
CA LYS A 25 10.41 -20.63 -21.31
C LYS A 25 9.64 -20.56 -20.00
N ASP A 26 8.35 -20.84 -20.06
CA ASP A 26 7.50 -20.99 -18.88
C ASP A 26 8.07 -22.09 -17.98
N LYS A 27 8.69 -21.69 -16.87
CA LYS A 27 9.13 -22.63 -15.84
C LYS A 27 7.96 -22.83 -14.87
N PRO A 28 7.33 -24.02 -14.84
CA PRO A 28 6.25 -24.26 -13.90
C PRO A 28 6.80 -24.17 -12.47
N LEU A 29 6.19 -23.28 -11.68
CA LEU A 29 6.50 -23.16 -10.27
C LEU A 29 6.26 -24.49 -9.55
N SER A 30 7.20 -24.87 -8.69
CA SER A 30 7.04 -26.00 -7.77
C SER A 30 5.86 -25.76 -6.83
N LYS A 31 5.23 -26.84 -6.35
CA LYS A 31 4.13 -26.75 -5.37
C LYS A 31 4.53 -25.93 -4.13
N LYS A 32 5.78 -26.06 -3.68
CA LYS A 32 6.35 -25.31 -2.55
C LYS A 32 6.46 -23.81 -2.83
N GLU A 33 6.88 -23.43 -4.04
CA GLU A 33 6.99 -22.02 -4.44
C GLU A 33 5.61 -21.39 -4.57
N LYS A 34 4.65 -22.10 -5.16
CA LYS A 34 3.25 -21.66 -5.23
C LYS A 34 2.64 -21.43 -3.85
N GLU A 35 2.86 -22.36 -2.92
CA GLU A 35 2.41 -22.21 -1.52
C GLU A 35 3.09 -21.02 -0.83
N MET A 36 4.39 -20.83 -1.01
CA MET A 36 5.13 -19.69 -0.47
C MET A 36 4.57 -18.36 -0.99
N TYR A 37 4.39 -18.23 -2.31
CA TYR A 37 3.82 -17.02 -2.90
C TYR A 37 2.38 -16.77 -2.46
N ALA A 38 1.57 -17.82 -2.35
CA ALA A 38 0.21 -17.71 -1.83
C ALA A 38 0.18 -17.22 -0.38
N GLN A 39 1.08 -17.72 0.48
CA GLN A 39 1.21 -17.27 1.86
C GLN A 39 1.68 -15.81 1.94
N SER A 40 2.70 -15.43 1.17
CA SER A 40 3.17 -14.04 1.12
C SER A 40 2.09 -13.07 0.63
N ALA A 41 1.30 -13.48 -0.37
CA ALA A 41 0.17 -12.70 -0.86
C ALA A 41 -0.94 -12.58 0.20
N ALA A 42 -1.27 -13.67 0.89
CA ALA A 42 -2.28 -13.67 1.96
C ALA A 42 -1.86 -12.80 3.15
N TYR A 43 -0.58 -12.86 3.55
CA TYR A 43 -0.01 -12.02 4.60
C TYR A 43 -0.02 -10.53 4.21
N THR A 44 0.34 -10.22 2.97
CA THR A 44 0.27 -8.84 2.45
C THR A 44 -1.16 -8.34 2.43
N LYS A 45 -2.11 -9.20 2.03
CA LYS A 45 -3.54 -8.88 2.01
C LYS A 45 -4.05 -8.60 3.41
N SER A 46 -3.74 -9.43 4.40
CA SER A 46 -4.20 -9.21 5.78
C SER A 46 -3.62 -7.95 6.42
N LEU A 47 -2.38 -7.58 6.07
CA LEU A 47 -1.78 -6.30 6.46
C LEU A 47 -2.49 -5.09 5.85
N GLN A 48 -3.03 -5.23 4.64
CA GLN A 48 -3.72 -4.17 3.91
C GLN A 48 -5.23 -4.11 4.18
N GLU A 49 -5.79 -5.13 4.85
CA GLU A 49 -7.20 -5.17 5.20
C GLU A 49 -7.56 -4.05 6.17
N LYS A 50 -8.39 -3.11 5.70
CA LYS A 50 -8.91 -1.99 6.50
C LYS A 50 -10.41 -2.19 6.70
N LYS A 51 -10.85 -2.14 7.95
CA LYS A 51 -12.27 -2.15 8.30
C LYS A 51 -12.75 -0.73 8.59
N GLN A 52 -13.81 -0.28 7.92
CA GLN A 52 -14.42 1.00 8.21
C GLN A 52 -15.17 0.96 9.53
N THR A 53 -14.99 1.98 10.36
CA THR A 53 -15.75 2.19 11.60
C THR A 53 -16.17 3.65 11.72
N THR A 54 -17.34 3.89 12.30
CA THR A 54 -17.87 5.24 12.53
C THR A 54 -17.67 5.62 13.99
N ILE A 55 -16.94 6.71 14.25
CA ILE A 55 -16.72 7.27 15.58
C ILE A 55 -17.51 8.57 15.69
N ARG A 56 -18.30 8.73 16.76
CA ARG A 56 -18.96 9.99 17.08
C ARG A 56 -18.01 10.88 17.88
N PHE A 57 -17.91 12.13 17.47
CA PHE A 57 -17.12 13.16 18.16
C PHE A 57 -18.04 14.29 18.62
N ALA A 58 -17.68 14.94 19.72
CA ALA A 58 -18.22 16.26 20.01
C ALA A 58 -17.73 17.26 18.96
N VAL A 59 -18.57 18.25 18.65
CA VAL A 59 -18.24 19.28 17.65
C VAL A 59 -16.98 20.06 18.05
N SER A 60 -16.84 20.35 19.35
CA SER A 60 -15.65 21.00 19.94
C SER A 60 -14.38 20.20 19.67
N ASP A 61 -14.40 18.91 19.96
CA ASP A 61 -13.21 18.05 19.89
C ASP A 61 -12.77 17.86 18.43
N LEU A 62 -13.73 17.67 17.53
CA LEU A 62 -13.43 17.57 16.10
C LEU A 62 -12.80 18.85 15.56
N ALA A 63 -13.24 20.03 16.01
CA ALA A 63 -12.64 21.30 15.63
C ALA A 63 -11.18 21.40 16.10
N ILE A 64 -10.90 21.01 17.35
CA ILE A 64 -9.54 20.99 17.91
C ILE A 64 -8.64 20.02 17.14
N ILE A 65 -9.12 18.81 16.83
CA ILE A 65 -8.35 17.82 16.06
C ILE A 65 -8.03 18.35 14.66
N LYS A 66 -8.99 19.00 13.99
CA LYS A 66 -8.77 19.60 12.67
C LYS A 66 -7.73 20.73 12.72
N ALA A 67 -7.76 21.57 13.76
CA ALA A 67 -6.78 22.62 13.94
C ALA A 67 -5.37 22.05 14.10
N ARG A 68 -5.19 21.05 14.98
CA ARG A 68 -3.90 20.36 15.18
C ARG A 68 -3.39 19.67 13.92
N ALA A 69 -4.29 19.02 13.17
CA ALA A 69 -3.92 18.38 11.92
C ALA A 69 -3.43 19.40 10.87
N LYS A 70 -4.08 20.57 10.81
CA LYS A 70 -3.68 21.68 9.94
C LYS A 70 -2.30 22.24 10.31
N GLU A 71 -2.02 22.41 11.60
CA GLU A 71 -0.71 22.84 12.10
C GLU A 71 0.41 21.87 11.69
N MET A 72 0.11 20.57 11.71
CA MET A 72 1.03 19.50 11.30
C MET A 72 1.08 19.26 9.78
N GLY A 73 0.27 19.97 8.98
CA GLY A 73 0.21 19.80 7.53
C GLY A 73 -0.36 18.45 7.07
N ILE A 74 -1.11 17.74 7.93
CA ILE A 74 -1.69 16.43 7.63
C ILE A 74 -3.22 16.46 7.65
N GLY A 75 -3.86 15.52 6.97
CA GLY A 75 -5.31 15.33 7.07
C GLY A 75 -5.73 14.93 8.48
N TYR A 76 -6.85 15.46 8.98
CA TYR A 76 -7.35 15.13 10.33
C TYR A 76 -7.66 13.64 10.50
N GLN A 77 -8.04 12.95 9.42
CA GLN A 77 -8.24 11.50 9.40
C GLN A 77 -6.93 10.74 9.63
N ASN A 78 -5.82 11.19 9.01
CA ASN A 78 -4.50 10.61 9.22
C ASN A 78 -4.03 10.80 10.67
N LEU A 79 -4.24 11.99 11.24
CA LEU A 79 -3.92 12.24 12.65
C LEU A 79 -4.67 11.28 13.58
N ILE A 80 -5.98 11.09 13.38
CA ILE A 80 -6.78 10.14 14.15
C ILE A 80 -6.25 8.71 13.97
N GLN A 81 -5.94 8.30 12.74
CA GLN A 81 -5.41 6.98 12.46
C GLN A 81 -4.08 6.74 13.18
N THR A 82 -3.16 7.72 13.17
CA THR A 82 -1.88 7.65 13.87
C THR A 82 -2.06 7.57 15.39
N LEU A 83 -2.97 8.34 15.96
CA LEU A 83 -3.28 8.29 17.40
C LEU A 83 -3.80 6.91 17.80
N VAL A 84 -4.77 6.36 17.07
CA VAL A 84 -5.33 5.03 17.34
C VAL A 84 -4.26 3.94 17.18
N HIS A 85 -3.44 4.02 16.13
CA HIS A 85 -2.34 3.08 15.91
C HIS A 85 -1.32 3.12 17.05
N ASN A 86 -0.89 4.31 17.47
CA ASN A 86 0.07 4.48 18.55
C ASN A 86 -0.49 4.02 19.90
N TYR A 87 -1.78 4.24 20.15
CA TYR A 87 -2.46 3.70 21.34
C TYR A 87 -2.51 2.17 21.31
N ALA A 88 -2.87 1.56 20.18
CA ALA A 88 -2.94 0.10 20.05
C ALA A 88 -1.57 -0.61 20.14
N HIS A 89 -0.47 0.11 19.91
CA HIS A 89 0.91 -0.41 20.02
C HIS A 89 1.61 0.06 21.30
N ASP A 90 0.85 0.42 22.35
CA ASP A 90 1.35 0.84 23.67
C ASP A 90 2.31 2.04 23.67
N LYS A 91 2.35 2.82 22.59
CA LYS A 91 3.16 4.05 22.50
C LYS A 91 2.50 5.23 23.23
N ILE A 92 1.20 5.14 23.51
CA ILE A 92 0.41 6.14 24.23
C ILE A 92 -0.37 5.43 25.33
N LYS A 93 -0.33 5.96 26.56
CA LYS A 93 -1.16 5.49 27.68
C LYS A 93 -2.39 6.37 27.81
N LEU A 94 -3.58 5.77 27.89
CA LEU A 94 -4.78 6.48 28.32
C LEU A 94 -4.77 6.54 29.84
N GLY A 95 -4.81 7.75 30.40
CA GLY A 95 -5.18 7.94 31.80
C GLY A 95 -6.70 7.88 31.89
N LEU A 96 -7.23 6.74 32.32
CA LEU A 96 -8.63 6.55 32.71
C LEU A 96 -8.72 6.53 34.23
#